data_AF-A0A0F8ZHS9-F1
#
_entry.id   AF-A0A0F8ZHS9-F1
#
_cell.length_a   1.000
_cell.length_b   1.000
_cell.length_c   1.000
_cell.angle_alpha   90.00
_cell.angle_beta   90.00
_cell.angle_gamma   90.00
#
_symmetry.space_group_name_H-M   'P 1'
#
loop_
_entity.id
_entity.type
_entity.pdbx_description
1 polymer ?
#
loop_
_entity_poly.entity_id
_entity_poly.type
_entity_poly.pdbx_seq_one_letter_code
_entity_poly.pdbx_strand_id
1 'polypeptide(L)' 'EMRLVLDTVDWLSDVLRQRDRFDRETAGHLGAATLGASIAVPMLAGRVELGTWQQLMLVDFASAGAKRIMVDVISN' A
#
# COMPACT_ATOMS: atom_id res chain seq x y z
N GLU A 1 -10.13 -5.09 -9.46
CA GLU A 1 -11.36 -5.89 -9.20
C GLU A 1 -11.35 -6.29 -7.73
N MET A 2 -12.50 -6.30 -7.05
CA MET A 2 -12.54 -6.38 -5.58
C MET A 2 -11.97 -7.71 -5.05
N ARG A 3 -12.18 -8.84 -5.74
CA ARG A 3 -11.63 -10.12 -5.30
C ARG A 3 -10.11 -10.16 -5.35
N LEU A 4 -9.50 -9.63 -6.42
CA LEU A 4 -8.03 -9.54 -6.49
C LEU A 4 -7.43 -8.72 -5.35
N VAL A 5 -8.12 -7.66 -4.91
CA VAL A 5 -7.71 -6.86 -3.75
C VAL A 5 -7.76 -7.70 -2.48
N LEU A 6 -8.84 -8.45 -2.28
CA LEU A 6 -8.99 -9.34 -1.12
C LEU A 6 -7.95 -10.46 -1.13
N ASP A 7 -7.69 -11.09 -2.28
CA ASP A 7 -6.66 -12.13 -2.42
C ASP A 7 -5.26 -11.58 -2.09
N THR A 8 -5.00 -10.31 -2.46
CA THR A 8 -3.75 -9.63 -2.12
C THR A 8 -3.64 -9.34 -0.62
N VAL A 9 -4.75 -8.94 0.02
CA VAL A 9 -4.81 -8.71 1.47
C VAL A 9 -4.60 -10.01 2.25
N ASP A 10 -5.19 -11.11 1.80
CA ASP A 10 -5.04 -12.43 2.41
C ASP A 10 -3.58 -12.90 2.27
N TRP A 11 -3.00 -12.78 1.07
CA TRP A 11 -1.59 -13.09 0.85
C TRP A 11 -0.66 -12.24 1.71
N LEU A 12 -0.88 -10.91 1.78
CA LEU A 12 -0.09 -10.02 2.65
C LEU A 12 -0.24 -10.41 4.11
N SER A 13 -1.45 -10.77 4.53
CA SER A 13 -1.72 -11.24 5.89
C SER A 13 -0.93 -12.50 6.18
N ASP A 14 -0.85 -13.45 5.27
CA ASP A 14 -0.07 -14.68 5.44
C ASP A 14 1.44 -14.43 5.47
N VAL A 15 1.94 -13.55 4.62
CA VAL A 15 3.36 -13.14 4.60
C VAL A 15 3.77 -12.46 5.90
N LEU A 16 2.91 -11.59 6.43
CA LEU A 16 3.16 -10.86 7.68
C LEU A 16 2.82 -11.67 8.94
N ARG A 17 1.93 -12.67 8.84
CA ARG A 17 1.56 -13.62 9.90
C ARG A 17 2.53 -14.80 10.00
N GLN A 18 3.83 -14.60 9.79
CA GLN A 18 4.82 -15.58 10.28
C GLN A 18 4.85 -15.57 11.83
N ARG A 19 3.82 -16.24 12.39
CA ARG A 19 3.56 -16.77 13.73
C ARG A 19 3.74 -15.83 14.91
N ASP A 20 2.66 -15.33 15.52
CA ASP A 20 2.50 -15.03 16.98
C ASP A 20 3.70 -14.41 17.76
N ARG A 21 4.68 -13.83 17.08
CA ARG A 21 5.98 -13.42 17.64
C ARG A 21 6.04 -11.91 17.86
N PHE A 22 5.20 -11.19 17.14
CA PHE A 22 5.12 -9.75 17.12
C PHE A 22 3.66 -9.35 17.33
N ASP A 23 3.46 -8.27 18.09
CA ASP A 23 2.15 -7.68 18.22
C ASP A 23 1.68 -7.06 16.89
N ARG A 24 0.41 -6.64 16.86
CA ARG A 24 -0.21 -6.06 15.66
C ARG A 24 0.52 -4.82 15.15
N GLU A 25 1.06 -4.00 16.05
CA GLU A 25 1.75 -2.76 15.70
C GLU A 25 3.09 -3.06 15.03
N THR A 26 3.88 -3.96 15.61
CA THR A 26 5.15 -4.42 15.04
C THR A 26 4.95 -5.09 13.69
N ALA A 27 3.91 -5.95 13.55
CA ALA A 27 3.56 -6.54 12.27
C ALA A 27 3.16 -5.49 11.22
N GLY A 28 2.43 -4.45 11.64
CA GLY A 28 2.07 -3.32 10.78
C GLY A 28 3.28 -2.51 10.31
N HIS A 29 4.25 -2.26 11.21
CA HIS A 29 5.51 -1.61 10.84
C HIS A 29 6.30 -2.43 9.83
N LEU A 30 6.39 -3.76 10.02
CA LEU A 30 7.06 -4.65 9.09
C LEU A 30 6.37 -4.67 7.72
N GLY A 31 5.03 -4.69 7.70
CA GLY A 31 4.24 -4.60 6.47
C GLY A 31 4.48 -3.31 5.71
N ALA A 32 4.43 -2.17 6.39
CA ALA A 32 4.69 -0.86 5.80
C ALA A 32 6.13 -0.74 5.27
N ALA A 33 7.11 -1.27 6.00
CA ALA A 33 8.51 -1.28 5.56
C ALA A 33 8.74 -2.20 4.34
N THR A 34 7.99 -3.30 4.26
CA THR A 34 8.10 -4.27 3.16
C THR A 34 7.45 -3.75 1.86
N LEU A 35 6.27 -3.15 1.97
CA LEU A 35 5.55 -2.58 0.81
C LEU A 35 6.14 -1.26 0.32
N GLY A 36 6.77 -0.52 1.23
CA GLY A 36 7.19 0.86 0.99
C GLY A 36 6.08 1.87 1.31
N ALA A 37 6.48 3.04 1.79
CA ALA A 37 5.57 4.12 2.18
C ALA A 37 5.21 5.07 1.02
N SER A 38 5.83 4.90 -0.16
CA SER A 38 5.61 5.74 -1.33
C SER A 38 5.86 4.98 -2.62
N ILE A 39 5.26 5.47 -3.69
CA ILE A 39 5.50 5.00 -5.06
C ILE A 39 5.58 6.21 -5.98
N ALA A 40 6.42 6.13 -7.00
CA ALA A 40 6.45 7.10 -8.09
C ALA A 40 5.61 6.59 -9.25
N VAL A 41 4.75 7.45 -9.80
CA VAL A 41 3.98 7.15 -11.00
C VAL A 41 4.26 8.19 -12.08
N PRO A 42 4.41 7.78 -13.35
CA PRO A 42 4.65 8.71 -14.43
C PRO A 42 3.43 9.60 -14.67
N MET A 43 3.71 10.83 -15.08
CA MET A 43 2.71 11.75 -15.59
C MET A 43 3.01 12.10 -17.04
N LEU A 44 2.03 11.95 -17.93
CA LEU A 44 2.13 12.31 -19.34
C LEU A 44 1.00 13.28 -19.68
N ALA A 45 1.34 14.39 -20.32
CA ALA A 45 0.37 15.43 -20.71
C ALA A 45 -0.57 15.87 -19.56
N GLY A 46 -0.02 15.97 -18.33
CA GLY A 46 -0.76 16.40 -17.13
C GLY A 46 -1.68 15.33 -16.52
N ARG A 47 -1.59 14.07 -16.94
CA ARG A 47 -2.38 12.96 -16.41
C ARG A 47 -1.47 11.91 -15.77
N VAL A 48 -1.95 11.30 -14.69
CA VAL A 48 -1.30 10.12 -14.11
C VAL A 48 -1.49 8.96 -15.08
N GLU A 49 -0.38 8.34 -15.47
CA GLU A 49 -0.39 7.21 -16.41
C GLU A 49 -0.36 5.90 -15.63
N LEU A 50 -1.49 5.20 -15.66
CA LEU A 50 -1.66 3.85 -15.12
C LEU A 50 -2.10 2.92 -16.25
N GLY A 51 -1.59 1.69 -16.27
CA GLY A 51 -2.10 0.63 -17.14
C GLY A 51 -3.56 0.30 -16.82
N THR A 52 -4.26 -0.36 -17.76
CA THR A 52 -5.70 -0.69 -17.67
C THR A 52 -6.12 -1.34 -16.35
N TRP A 53 -5.22 -2.12 -15.74
CA TRP A 53 -5.47 -2.88 -14.52
C TRP A 53 -4.68 -2.37 -13.30
N GLN A 54 -4.01 -1.22 -13.42
CA GLN A 54 -3.25 -0.62 -12.31
C GLN A 54 -4.14 0.35 -11.53
N GLN A 55 -4.02 0.30 -10.20
CA GLN A 55 -4.71 1.20 -9.28
C GLN A 55 -3.75 1.61 -8.16
N LEU A 56 -3.90 2.83 -7.66
CA LEU A 56 -3.22 3.30 -6.46
C LEU A 56 -4.06 2.90 -5.24
N MET A 57 -3.46 2.20 -4.30
CA MET A 57 -4.14 1.71 -3.10
C MET A 57 -3.40 2.14 -1.84
N LEU A 58 -4.15 2.63 -0.86
CA LEU A 58 -3.65 2.80 0.50
C LEU A 58 -3.83 1.48 1.25
N VAL A 59 -2.74 0.89 1.73
CA VAL A 59 -2.77 -0.30 2.60
C VAL A 59 -2.62 0.17 4.05
N ASP A 60 -3.66 -0.02 4.85
CA ASP A 60 -3.68 0.39 6.26
C ASP A 60 -3.54 -0.82 7.18
N PHE A 61 -2.44 -0.87 7.93
CA PHE A 61 -2.19 -1.89 8.95
C PHE A 61 -2.68 -1.49 10.35
N ALA A 62 -2.96 -0.20 10.57
CA ALA A 62 -3.38 0.31 11.87
C ALA A 62 -4.88 0.09 12.10
N SER A 63 -5.27 -0.09 13.36
CA SER A 63 -6.68 -0.23 13.75
C SER A 63 -7.41 1.10 13.93
N ALA A 64 -6.68 2.22 13.99
CA ALA A 64 -7.24 3.55 14.25
C ALA A 64 -6.34 4.67 13.69
N GLY A 65 -6.81 5.91 13.82
CA GLY A 65 -6.07 7.12 13.47
C GLY A 65 -6.28 7.59 12.03
N ALA A 66 -6.30 8.91 11.84
CA ALA A 66 -6.45 9.53 10.53
C ALA A 66 -5.23 9.25 9.65
N LYS A 67 -5.47 8.90 8.39
CA LYS A 67 -4.42 8.67 7.40
C LYS A 67 -4.31 9.87 6.47
N ARG A 68 -3.07 10.25 6.13
CA ARG A 68 -2.77 11.35 5.23
C ARG A 68 -1.91 10.82 4.09
N ILE A 69 -2.34 11.10 2.86
CA ILE A 69 -1.58 10.79 1.64
C ILE A 69 -1.03 12.11 1.13
N MET A 70 0.28 12.17 0.90
CA MET A 70 0.95 13.31 0.28
C MET A 70 1.23 12.99 -1.18
N VAL A 71 0.99 13.95 -2.06
CA VAL A 71 1.24 13.82 -3.49
C VAL A 71 2.10 14.98 -3.92
N ASP A 72 3.36 14.69 -4.24
CA ASP A 72 4.29 15.67 -4.78
C ASP A 72 4.37 15.50 -6.30
N VAL A 73 4.07 16.57 -7.02
CA VAL A 73 4.20 16.62 -8.48
C VAL A 73 5.49 17.32 -8.81
N ILE A 74 6.43 16.57 -9.37
CA ILE A 74 7.74 17.08 -9.77
C ILE A 74 7.73 17.23 -11.29
N SER A 75 7.90 18.46 -11.77
CA SER A 75 8.07 18.79 -13.18
C SER A 75 9.40 19.51 -13.38
N ASN A 76 9.94 19.40 -14.59
CA ASN A 76 11.11 20.15 -15.02
C ASN A 76 10.73 21.51 -15.60
#